data_AF-A0A7Y1FBN3-F1
#
_entry.id   AF-A0A7Y1FBN3-F1
#
_cell.length_a   1.000
_cell.length_b   1.000
_cell.length_c   1.000
_cell.angle_alpha   90.00
_cell.angle_beta   90.00
_cell.angle_gamma   90.00
#
_symmetry.space_group_name_H-M   'P 1'
#
loop_
_entity.id
_entity.type
_entity.pdbx_description
1 polymer ?
#
loop_
_entity_poly.entity_id
_entity_poly.type
_entity_poly.pdbx_seq_one_letter_code
_entity_poly.pdbx_strand_id
1 'polypeptide(L)'
;MTQQALATVNVKQIYYVTLRWPQTDTGSFSLHVLAGDSWEACMVTAQKMAEAREEETEGRYEAFEDQAERDEWVAERAADSMECCLVSDSLKSDLEILFAAELFPDGVTFDIDIEALRTLVTANRELLRVKPTPPKLALMFKMVDSDNCRVYYMDPNKRLLCFQLTSRKDFELLYCTQEGEPSHTIDHFNKDVIDFPVGEPGIAADFIEWWGRVNNPAQTES
;
A
#
# COMPACT_ATOMS: atom_id res chain seq x y z
N MET A 1 -40.65 43.99 10.41
CA MET A 1 -40.12 43.01 9.44
C MET A 1 -38.72 42.65 9.88
N THR A 2 -38.57 41.54 10.59
CA THR A 2 -37.28 41.05 11.10
C THR A 2 -36.76 40.01 10.11
N GLN A 3 -35.70 40.36 9.38
CA GLN A 3 -34.92 39.40 8.60
C GLN A 3 -34.22 38.46 9.58
N GLN A 4 -34.63 37.19 9.59
CA GLN A 4 -33.83 36.12 10.19
C GLN A 4 -32.64 35.85 9.27
N ALA A 5 -31.44 36.11 9.77
CA ALA A 5 -30.21 35.62 9.18
C ALA A 5 -30.25 34.09 9.22
N LEU A 6 -30.25 33.46 8.04
CA LEU A 6 -30.02 32.03 7.90
C LEU A 6 -28.58 31.76 8.34
N ALA A 7 -28.40 31.11 9.48
CA ALA A 7 -27.10 30.59 9.87
C ALA A 7 -26.70 29.51 8.85
N THR A 8 -25.75 29.83 7.98
CA THR A 8 -25.05 28.84 7.16
C THR A 8 -24.34 27.89 8.09
N VAL A 9 -24.79 26.63 8.12
CA VAL A 9 -24.06 25.53 8.74
C VAL A 9 -22.72 25.45 8.02
N ASN A 10 -21.62 25.79 8.70
CA ASN A 10 -20.29 25.73 8.12
C ASN A 10 -19.89 24.25 8.05
N VAL A 11 -20.14 23.62 6.90
CA VAL A 11 -19.82 22.20 6.67
C VAL A 11 -18.32 22.10 6.47
N LYS A 12 -17.62 21.48 7.43
CA LYS A 12 -16.19 21.21 7.29
C LYS A 12 -15.94 20.18 6.19
N GLN A 13 -14.98 20.47 5.31
CA GLN A 13 -14.52 19.59 4.23
C GLN A 13 -13.05 19.21 4.46
N ILE A 14 -12.60 18.14 3.80
CA ILE A 14 -11.20 17.70 3.89
C ILE A 14 -10.40 18.43 2.80
N TYR A 15 -9.36 19.13 3.22
CA TYR A 15 -8.36 19.76 2.37
C TYR A 15 -7.05 18.99 2.46
N TYR A 16 -6.34 18.88 1.35
CA TYR A 16 -4.92 18.55 1.32
C TYR A 16 -4.15 19.87 1.21
N VAL A 17 -3.25 20.11 2.17
CA VAL A 17 -2.46 21.34 2.25
C VAL A 17 -0.99 20.96 2.29
N THR A 18 -0.18 21.63 1.47
CA THR A 18 1.27 21.55 1.47
C THR A 18 1.86 22.93 1.73
N LEU A 19 2.60 23.07 2.82
CA LEU A 19 3.34 24.28 3.20
C LEU A 19 4.84 24.09 2.95
N ARG A 20 5.52 25.18 2.61
CA ARG A 20 6.98 25.18 2.44
C ARG A 20 7.67 25.07 3.79
N TRP A 21 8.64 24.15 3.91
CA TRP A 21 9.49 24.11 5.11
C TRP A 21 10.47 25.29 5.12
N PRO A 22 10.77 25.94 6.27
CA PRO A 22 11.47 27.23 6.29
C PRO A 22 12.95 27.17 5.92
N GLN A 23 13.56 25.98 5.87
CA GLN A 23 14.97 25.87 5.47
C GLN A 23 15.11 26.07 3.96
N THR A 24 16.15 26.82 3.59
CA THR A 24 16.32 27.41 2.26
C THR A 24 16.44 26.45 1.08
N ASP A 25 16.47 25.12 1.27
CA ASP A 25 16.34 24.16 0.18
C ASP A 25 15.88 22.78 0.67
N THR A 26 14.75 22.26 0.19
CA THR A 26 14.27 20.85 0.31
C THR A 26 13.45 20.48 1.55
N GLY A 27 12.24 21.02 1.67
CA GLY A 27 11.23 20.41 2.54
C GLY A 27 9.83 20.94 2.30
N SER A 28 8.84 20.07 2.45
CA SER A 28 7.44 20.44 2.47
C SER A 28 6.76 19.75 3.65
N PHE A 29 5.75 20.42 4.21
CA PHE A 29 4.90 19.87 5.25
C PHE A 29 3.49 19.71 4.70
N SER A 30 3.05 18.47 4.55
CA SER A 30 1.77 18.17 3.91
C SER A 30 0.83 17.44 4.87
N LEU A 31 -0.42 17.88 4.97
CA LEU A 31 -1.44 17.26 5.81
C LEU A 31 -2.82 17.27 5.17
N HIS A 32 -3.64 16.31 5.57
CA HIS A 32 -5.09 16.34 5.37
C HIS A 32 -5.76 16.96 6.60
N VAL A 33 -6.58 18.00 6.41
CA VAL A 33 -7.22 18.75 7.50
C VAL A 33 -8.70 19.01 7.23
N LEU A 34 -9.51 19.00 8.30
CA LEU A 34 -10.92 19.38 8.24
C LEU A 34 -11.10 20.87 8.51
N ALA A 35 -11.56 21.62 7.51
CA ALA A 35 -11.72 23.07 7.58
C ALA A 35 -13.00 23.52 6.85
N GLY A 36 -13.53 24.69 7.21
CA GLY A 36 -14.66 25.32 6.53
C GLY A 36 -14.24 25.99 5.21
N ASP A 37 -12.99 26.45 5.12
CA ASP A 37 -12.42 27.03 3.91
C ASP A 37 -10.91 26.75 3.80
N SER A 38 -10.32 27.15 2.67
CA SER A 38 -8.90 26.95 2.36
C SER A 38 -7.96 27.72 3.28
N TRP A 39 -8.38 28.87 3.82
CA TRP A 39 -7.56 29.66 4.74
C TRP A 39 -7.50 29.01 6.12
N GLU A 40 -8.65 28.58 6.66
CA GLU A 40 -8.70 27.78 7.89
C GLU A 40 -7.85 26.52 7.74
N ALA A 41 -7.90 25.84 6.58
CA ALA A 41 -7.07 24.67 6.30
C ALA A 41 -5.57 24.99 6.37
N CYS A 42 -5.13 26.09 5.76
CA CYS A 42 -3.73 26.53 5.80
C CYS A 42 -3.29 26.90 7.22
N MET A 43 -4.13 27.63 7.97
CA MET A 43 -3.85 28.01 9.35
C MET A 43 -3.71 26.79 10.27
N VAL A 44 -4.63 25.82 10.19
CA VAL A 44 -4.56 24.58 10.96
C VAL A 44 -3.30 23.78 10.61
N THR A 45 -2.94 23.73 9.33
CA THR A 45 -1.73 23.02 8.88
C THR A 45 -0.47 23.72 9.38
N ALA A 46 -0.42 25.05 9.35
CA ALA A 46 0.71 25.84 9.84
C ALA A 46 0.87 25.74 11.38
N GLN A 47 -0.23 25.65 12.13
CA GLN A 47 -0.18 25.38 13.57
C GLN A 47 0.47 24.03 13.88
N LYS A 48 0.06 22.97 13.18
CA LYS A 48 0.66 21.64 13.32
C LYS A 48 2.12 21.61 12.87
N MET A 49 2.47 22.43 11.88
CA MET A 49 3.85 22.60 11.44
C MET A 49 4.71 23.27 12.53
N ALA A 50 4.17 24.26 13.26
CA ALA A 50 4.84 24.87 14.40
C ALA A 50 5.04 23.86 15.54
N GLU A 51 4.03 23.04 15.84
CA GLU A 51 4.14 21.95 16.83
C GLU A 51 5.21 20.93 16.44
N ALA A 52 5.24 20.48 15.18
CA ALA A 52 6.27 19.57 14.69
C ALA A 52 7.68 20.18 14.76
N ARG A 53 7.82 21.47 14.45
CA ARG A 53 9.08 22.22 14.60
C ARG A 53 9.56 22.23 16.05
N GLU A 54 8.66 22.39 17.01
CA GLU A 54 8.94 22.39 18.46
C GLU A 54 9.28 20.98 18.98
N GLU A 55 8.66 19.92 18.44
CA GLU A 55 8.94 18.53 18.81
C GLU A 55 10.28 18.00 18.25
N GLU A 56 10.66 18.41 17.03
CA GLU A 56 11.92 18.02 16.38
C GLU A 56 13.17 18.70 16.98
N THR A 57 13.01 19.47 18.05
CA THR A 57 14.06 20.33 18.61
C THR A 57 15.07 19.59 19.49
N GLU A 58 15.86 18.69 18.92
CA GLU A 58 17.25 18.47 19.39
C GLU A 58 18.13 19.66 18.96
N GLY A 59 17.75 20.89 19.32
CA GLY A 59 18.51 22.11 19.05
C GLY A 59 18.57 22.58 17.59
N ARG A 60 17.74 22.04 16.69
CA ARG A 60 17.74 22.40 15.26
C ARG A 60 17.07 23.74 14.95
N TYR A 61 16.13 24.17 15.78
CA TYR A 61 15.37 25.41 15.60
C TYR A 61 15.39 26.25 16.87
N GLU A 62 15.44 27.57 16.72
CA GLU A 62 15.25 28.50 17.83
C GLU A 62 13.80 28.39 18.32
N ALA A 63 13.62 28.14 19.62
CA ALA A 63 12.28 28.14 20.22
C ALA A 63 11.64 29.52 20.01
N PHE A 64 10.32 29.54 19.82
CA PHE A 64 9.57 30.79 19.81
C PHE A 64 9.75 31.49 21.16
N GLU A 65 10.03 32.79 21.13
CA GLU A 65 10.20 33.65 22.31
C GLU A 65 8.88 33.76 23.09
N ASP A 66 7.77 33.91 22.36
CA ASP A 66 6.43 34.00 22.92
C ASP A 66 5.33 33.49 21.96
N GLN A 67 4.08 33.55 22.44
CA GLN A 67 2.92 33.11 21.65
C GLN A 67 2.63 34.04 20.46
N ALA A 68 2.97 35.33 20.55
CA ALA A 68 2.70 36.28 19.48
C ALA A 68 3.64 36.05 18.29
N GLU A 69 4.92 35.79 18.54
CA GLU A 69 5.88 35.38 17.50
C GLU A 69 5.45 34.08 16.84
N ARG A 70 5.01 33.09 17.65
CA ARG A 70 4.49 31.83 17.13
C ARG A 70 3.29 32.03 16.22
N ASP A 71 2.34 32.87 16.61
CA ASP A 71 1.12 33.14 15.83
C ASP A 71 1.43 33.91 14.53
N GLU A 72 2.37 34.86 14.57
CA GLU A 72 2.87 35.57 13.39
C GLU A 72 3.55 34.60 12.42
N TRP A 73 4.42 33.72 12.93
CA TRP A 73 5.07 32.69 12.13
C TRP A 73 4.04 31.74 11.48
N VAL A 74 3.03 31.30 12.24
CA VAL A 74 1.94 30.45 11.71
C VAL A 74 1.19 31.16 10.58
N ALA A 75 0.83 32.44 10.76
CA ALA A 75 0.12 33.21 9.76
C ALA A 75 0.96 33.39 8.48
N GLU A 76 2.27 33.65 8.63
CA GLU A 76 3.21 33.76 7.52
C GLU A 76 3.31 32.44 6.73
N ARG A 77 3.43 31.30 7.44
CA ARG A 77 3.48 29.98 6.81
C ARG A 77 2.18 29.59 6.13
N ALA A 78 1.03 29.92 6.73
CA ALA A 78 -0.27 29.69 6.11
C ALA A 78 -0.45 30.50 4.82
N ALA A 79 0.09 31.73 4.77
CA ALA A 79 0.06 32.57 3.58
C ALA A 79 1.01 32.07 2.47
N ASP A 80 2.13 31.43 2.82
CA ASP A 80 3.10 30.83 1.89
C ASP A 80 2.78 29.35 1.56
N SER A 81 1.50 29.03 1.39
CA SER A 81 1.08 27.68 0.97
C SER A 81 1.54 27.38 -0.46
N MET A 82 2.10 26.18 -0.66
CA MET A 82 2.48 25.68 -1.99
C MET A 82 1.28 25.08 -2.71
N GLU A 83 0.43 24.38 -1.96
CA GLU A 83 -0.78 23.74 -2.45
C GLU A 83 -1.84 23.73 -1.36
N CYS A 84 -3.09 24.03 -1.72
CA CYS A 84 -4.25 23.85 -0.87
C CYS A 84 -5.45 23.52 -1.76
N CYS A 85 -5.90 22.28 -1.73
CA CYS A 85 -7.00 21.81 -2.58
C CYS A 85 -7.99 20.96 -1.77
N LEU A 86 -9.25 21.00 -2.20
CA LEU A 86 -10.26 20.07 -1.69
C LEU A 86 -9.92 18.66 -2.16
N VAL A 87 -9.91 17.70 -1.23
CA VAL A 87 -9.63 16.29 -1.56
C VAL A 87 -10.67 15.74 -2.52
N SER A 88 -11.93 16.20 -2.41
CA SER A 88 -12.97 15.83 -3.37
C SER A 88 -12.60 16.23 -4.79
N ASP A 89 -12.08 17.43 -4.98
CA ASP A 89 -11.83 17.99 -6.30
C ASP A 89 -10.61 17.34 -6.95
N SER A 90 -9.55 17.12 -6.15
CA SER A 90 -8.40 16.31 -6.58
C SER A 90 -8.83 14.89 -6.96
N LEU A 91 -9.65 14.22 -6.15
CA LEU A 91 -10.14 12.88 -6.45
C LEU A 91 -10.98 12.85 -7.74
N LYS A 92 -11.85 13.85 -7.96
CA LYS A 92 -12.63 13.95 -9.20
C LYS A 92 -11.69 14.04 -10.40
N SER A 93 -10.73 14.94 -10.36
CA SER A 93 -9.74 15.11 -11.43
C SER A 93 -8.98 13.80 -11.71
N ASP A 94 -8.55 13.09 -10.66
CA ASP A 94 -7.83 11.83 -10.82
C ASP A 94 -8.70 10.72 -11.43
N LEU A 95 -9.98 10.64 -11.03
CA LEU A 95 -10.92 9.68 -11.60
C LEU A 95 -11.23 9.97 -13.07
N GLU A 96 -11.39 11.24 -13.44
CA GLU A 96 -11.58 11.65 -14.83
C GLU A 96 -10.36 11.29 -15.69
N ILE A 97 -9.15 11.35 -15.14
CA ILE A 97 -7.92 10.96 -15.87
C ILE A 97 -7.80 9.43 -15.97
N LEU A 98 -8.00 8.71 -14.87
CA LEU A 98 -7.75 7.27 -14.79
C LEU A 98 -8.83 6.42 -15.46
N PHE A 99 -10.10 6.87 -15.38
CA PHE A 99 -11.27 6.10 -15.81
C PHE A 99 -12.10 6.85 -16.85
N ALA A 100 -11.47 7.74 -17.62
CA ALA A 100 -12.15 8.57 -18.63
C ALA A 100 -13.02 7.75 -19.57
N ALA A 101 -12.49 6.63 -20.07
CA ALA A 101 -13.16 5.80 -21.06
C ALA A 101 -14.37 5.05 -20.49
N GLU A 102 -14.31 4.66 -19.23
CA GLU A 102 -15.37 3.97 -18.51
C GLU A 102 -16.45 4.94 -18.01
N LEU A 103 -16.06 6.11 -17.55
CA LEU A 103 -16.97 7.13 -17.02
C LEU A 103 -17.68 7.92 -18.13
N PHE A 104 -16.98 8.20 -19.23
CA PHE A 104 -17.45 9.04 -20.34
C PHE A 104 -17.27 8.34 -21.69
N PRO A 105 -17.98 7.22 -21.94
CA PRO A 105 -17.80 6.42 -23.16
C PRO A 105 -18.18 7.16 -24.45
N ASP A 106 -18.99 8.22 -24.35
CA ASP A 106 -19.37 9.11 -25.46
C ASP A 106 -18.47 10.35 -25.58
N GLY A 107 -17.47 10.49 -24.69
CA GLY A 107 -16.56 11.63 -24.63
C GLY A 107 -17.15 12.88 -23.99
N VAL A 108 -18.36 12.83 -23.42
CA VAL A 108 -18.99 13.96 -22.74
C VAL A 108 -18.70 13.87 -21.24
N THR A 109 -18.01 14.88 -20.69
CA THR A 109 -17.66 14.93 -19.27
C THR A 109 -18.78 15.53 -18.42
N PHE A 110 -18.94 15.01 -17.21
CA PHE A 110 -19.88 15.47 -16.19
C PHE A 110 -19.22 15.46 -14.82
N ASP A 111 -19.69 16.30 -13.91
CA ASP A 111 -19.21 16.29 -12.53
C ASP A 111 -19.48 14.93 -11.86
N ILE A 112 -18.46 14.38 -11.20
CA ILE A 112 -18.56 13.09 -10.51
C ILE A 112 -19.22 13.30 -9.14
N ASP A 113 -20.32 12.61 -8.88
CA ASP A 113 -20.99 12.64 -7.58
C ASP A 113 -20.20 11.82 -6.54
N ILE A 114 -19.54 12.52 -5.63
CA ILE A 114 -18.72 11.93 -4.56
C ILE A 114 -19.55 11.13 -3.55
N GLU A 115 -20.81 11.49 -3.28
CA GLU A 115 -21.65 10.75 -2.35
C GLU A 115 -22.18 9.45 -2.98
N ALA A 116 -22.48 9.48 -4.27
CA ALA A 116 -22.74 8.25 -5.04
C ALA A 116 -21.51 7.33 -5.04
N LEU A 117 -20.32 7.89 -5.29
CA LEU A 117 -19.06 7.13 -5.23
C LEU A 117 -18.81 6.54 -3.84
N ARG A 118 -19.02 7.30 -2.76
CA ARG A 118 -18.91 6.82 -1.37
C ARG A 118 -19.83 5.62 -1.13
N THR A 119 -21.05 5.69 -1.64
CA THR A 119 -22.03 4.59 -1.54
C THR A 119 -21.52 3.33 -2.27
N LEU A 120 -21.00 3.48 -3.50
CA LEU A 120 -20.44 2.39 -4.28
C LEU A 120 -19.21 1.75 -3.61
N VAL A 121 -18.28 2.57 -3.11
CA VAL A 121 -17.09 2.09 -2.38
C VAL A 121 -17.51 1.33 -1.13
N THR A 122 -18.50 1.83 -0.38
CA THR A 122 -18.99 1.18 0.84
C THR A 122 -19.62 -0.18 0.53
N ALA A 123 -20.45 -0.24 -0.52
CA ALA A 123 -21.13 -1.46 -0.94
C ALA A 123 -20.17 -2.54 -1.47
N ASN A 124 -19.08 -2.12 -2.14
CA ASN A 124 -18.14 -3.03 -2.82
C ASN A 124 -16.79 -3.15 -2.10
N ARG A 125 -16.68 -2.69 -0.85
CA ARG A 125 -15.41 -2.58 -0.13
C ARG A 125 -14.56 -3.85 -0.09
N GLU A 126 -15.19 -5.03 -0.09
CA GLU A 126 -14.46 -6.30 -0.06
C GLU A 126 -13.83 -6.66 -1.41
N LEU A 127 -14.40 -6.16 -2.52
CA LEU A 127 -13.82 -6.31 -3.87
C LEU A 127 -12.67 -5.32 -4.09
N LEU A 128 -12.74 -4.15 -3.45
CA LEU A 128 -11.73 -3.09 -3.55
C LEU A 128 -10.50 -3.34 -2.66
N ARG A 129 -10.57 -4.31 -1.73
CA ARG A 129 -9.45 -4.70 -0.87
C ARG A 129 -8.65 -5.80 -1.54
N VAL A 130 -7.40 -5.48 -1.91
CA VAL A 130 -6.43 -6.53 -2.24
C VAL A 130 -6.05 -7.23 -0.93
N LYS A 131 -6.31 -8.54 -0.83
CA LYS A 131 -5.85 -9.32 0.32
C LYS A 131 -4.31 -9.23 0.35
N PRO A 132 -3.69 -8.86 1.48
CA PRO A 132 -2.24 -8.87 1.58
C PRO A 132 -1.74 -10.27 1.24
N THR A 133 -0.94 -10.40 0.19
CA THR A 133 -0.28 -11.67 -0.11
C THR A 133 0.64 -11.98 1.07
N PRO A 134 0.48 -13.11 1.77
CA PRO A 134 1.39 -13.46 2.85
C PRO A 134 2.82 -13.48 2.30
N PRO A 135 3.82 -12.95 3.04
CA PRO A 135 5.19 -12.93 2.57
C PRO A 135 5.64 -14.35 2.22
N LYS A 136 6.27 -14.52 1.06
CA LYS A 136 6.74 -15.83 0.62
C LYS A 136 7.84 -16.32 1.57
N LEU A 137 7.74 -17.57 2.00
CA LEU A 137 8.75 -18.23 2.82
C LEU A 137 9.82 -18.82 1.90
N ALA A 138 11.04 -18.30 2.01
CA ALA A 138 12.19 -18.83 1.29
C ALA A 138 12.52 -20.25 1.75
N LEU A 139 12.49 -21.19 0.81
CA LEU A 139 12.78 -22.60 1.02
C LEU A 139 14.24 -22.87 0.65
N MET A 140 14.97 -23.45 1.60
CA MET A 140 16.37 -23.87 1.44
C MET A 140 16.42 -25.35 1.10
N PHE A 141 17.16 -25.72 0.06
CA PHE A 141 17.25 -27.11 -0.37
C PHE A 141 17.94 -27.95 0.72
N LYS A 142 17.43 -29.17 0.91
CA LYS A 142 17.99 -30.11 1.88
C LYS A 142 18.57 -31.34 1.20
N MET A 143 17.75 -32.05 0.41
CA MET A 143 18.16 -33.29 -0.27
C MET A 143 17.09 -33.74 -1.27
N VAL A 144 17.48 -34.62 -2.19
CA VAL A 144 16.59 -35.36 -3.07
C VAL A 144 16.51 -36.82 -2.59
N ASP A 145 15.30 -37.37 -2.62
CA ASP A 145 15.02 -38.79 -2.41
C ASP A 145 14.34 -39.32 -3.68
N SER A 146 15.15 -39.87 -4.58
CA SER A 146 14.69 -40.36 -5.87
C SER A 146 13.82 -41.61 -5.74
N ASP A 147 14.05 -42.44 -4.72
CA ASP A 147 13.30 -43.70 -4.52
C ASP A 147 11.84 -43.41 -4.19
N ASN A 148 11.57 -42.34 -3.44
CA ASN A 148 10.21 -41.90 -3.10
C ASN A 148 9.72 -40.73 -3.96
N CYS A 149 10.49 -40.30 -4.96
CA CYS A 149 10.16 -39.14 -5.82
C CYS A 149 9.91 -37.85 -5.02
N ARG A 150 10.78 -37.54 -4.05
CA ARG A 150 10.66 -36.39 -3.14
C ARG A 150 11.85 -35.44 -3.24
N VAL A 151 11.58 -34.14 -3.16
CA VAL A 151 12.60 -33.09 -3.02
C VAL A 151 12.34 -32.34 -1.72
N TYR A 152 13.30 -32.39 -0.79
CA TYR A 152 13.15 -31.85 0.54
C TYR A 152 13.72 -30.44 0.67
N TYR A 153 13.00 -29.63 1.44
CA TYR A 153 13.35 -28.26 1.77
C TYR A 153 13.16 -27.96 3.26
N MET A 154 13.89 -26.97 3.74
CA MET A 154 13.68 -26.38 5.06
C MET A 154 13.09 -24.98 4.90
N ASP A 155 12.05 -24.68 5.67
CA ASP A 155 11.52 -23.32 5.74
C ASP A 155 12.26 -22.47 6.81
N PRO A 156 12.03 -21.15 6.89
CA PRO A 156 12.69 -20.28 7.87
C PRO A 156 12.40 -20.66 9.33
N ASN A 157 11.32 -21.39 9.58
CA ASN A 157 10.94 -21.89 10.90
C ASN A 157 11.56 -23.27 11.21
N LYS A 158 12.52 -23.73 10.39
CA LYS A 158 13.17 -25.04 10.51
C LYS A 158 12.20 -26.22 10.43
N ARG A 159 11.10 -26.07 9.68
CA ARG A 159 10.18 -27.17 9.38
C ARG A 159 10.61 -27.86 8.10
N LEU A 160 10.54 -29.20 8.10
CA LEU A 160 10.85 -30.02 6.94
C LEU A 160 9.62 -30.08 6.01
N LEU A 161 9.85 -29.77 4.75
CA LEU A 161 8.88 -29.82 3.68
C LEU A 161 9.40 -30.71 2.55
N CYS A 162 8.50 -31.32 1.82
CA CYS A 162 8.83 -32.18 0.69
C CYS A 162 7.88 -31.87 -0.46
N PHE A 163 8.44 -31.64 -1.65
CA PHE A 163 7.69 -31.72 -2.90
C PHE A 163 7.72 -33.16 -3.37
N GLN A 164 6.56 -33.81 -3.43
CA GLN A 164 6.43 -35.20 -3.86
C GLN A 164 5.69 -35.24 -5.20
N LEU A 165 6.22 -36.01 -6.15
CA LEU A 165 5.54 -36.26 -7.42
C LEU A 165 4.27 -37.09 -7.17
N THR A 166 3.11 -36.54 -7.55
CA THR A 166 1.81 -37.22 -7.41
C THR A 166 1.23 -37.67 -8.74
N SER A 167 1.64 -37.04 -9.84
CA SER A 167 1.27 -37.40 -11.21
C SER A 167 2.44 -37.17 -12.16
N ARG A 168 2.30 -37.53 -13.45
CA ARG A 168 3.39 -37.58 -14.45
C ARG A 168 4.27 -36.33 -14.54
N LYS A 169 3.80 -35.15 -14.12
CA LYS A 169 4.57 -33.90 -14.03
C LYS A 169 3.97 -32.92 -12.99
N ASP A 170 3.32 -33.43 -11.95
CA ASP A 170 2.73 -32.57 -10.92
C ASP A 170 3.24 -32.96 -9.55
N PHE A 171 3.59 -31.94 -8.76
CA PHE A 171 4.08 -32.09 -7.41
C PHE A 171 3.07 -31.53 -6.41
N GLU A 172 2.97 -32.20 -5.27
CA GLU A 172 2.33 -31.66 -4.08
C GLU A 172 3.39 -31.29 -3.06
N LEU A 173 3.16 -30.18 -2.34
CA LEU A 173 3.97 -29.79 -1.21
C LEU A 173 3.37 -30.39 0.06
N LEU A 174 4.17 -31.09 0.85
CA LEU A 174 3.75 -31.69 2.12
C LEU A 174 4.61 -31.19 3.27
N TYR A 175 4.01 -31.05 4.45
CA TYR A 175 4.78 -31.08 5.69
C TYR A 175 5.30 -32.49 5.90
N CYS A 176 6.56 -32.63 6.30
CA CYS A 176 7.14 -33.93 6.64
C CYS A 176 7.52 -33.95 8.14
N THR A 177 7.50 -35.14 8.74
CA THR A 177 8.00 -35.37 10.10
C THR A 177 9.50 -35.14 10.17
N GLN A 178 10.08 -35.13 11.37
CA GLN A 178 11.54 -35.02 11.52
C GLN A 178 12.30 -36.19 10.86
N GLU A 179 11.64 -37.35 10.75
CA GLU A 179 12.17 -38.56 10.12
C GLU A 179 12.06 -38.54 8.59
N GLY A 180 11.41 -37.51 8.02
CA GLY A 180 11.26 -37.35 6.56
C GLY A 180 9.92 -37.85 6.02
N GLU A 181 9.04 -38.40 6.85
CA GLU A 181 7.76 -38.94 6.36
C GLU A 181 6.72 -37.84 6.10
N PRO A 182 6.06 -37.82 4.94
CA PRO A 182 5.00 -36.86 4.66
C PRO A 182 3.83 -37.02 5.64
N SER A 183 3.33 -35.89 6.11
CA SER A 183 2.21 -35.80 7.06
C SER A 183 0.93 -35.36 6.36
N HIS A 184 0.90 -34.15 5.81
CA HIS A 184 -0.28 -33.59 5.14
C HIS A 184 0.13 -32.58 4.08
N THR A 185 -0.69 -32.49 3.03
CA THR A 185 -0.51 -31.54 1.93
C THR A 185 -0.76 -30.12 2.41
N ILE A 186 0.07 -29.20 1.93
CA ILE A 186 -0.01 -27.77 2.17
C ILE A 186 0.13 -26.99 0.86
N ASP A 187 -0.31 -25.75 0.92
CA ASP A 187 -0.25 -24.84 -0.20
C ASP A 187 1.18 -24.29 -0.45
N HIS A 188 1.54 -24.14 -1.73
CA HIS A 188 2.84 -23.66 -2.18
C HIS A 188 2.85 -22.18 -2.61
N PHE A 189 1.72 -21.48 -2.67
CA PHE A 189 1.61 -20.09 -3.13
C PHE A 189 2.38 -19.09 -2.26
N ASN A 190 2.54 -19.39 -0.97
CA ASN A 190 3.34 -18.57 -0.06
C ASN A 190 4.76 -19.12 0.15
N LYS A 191 5.27 -19.95 -0.76
CA LYS A 191 6.64 -20.46 -0.73
C LYS A 191 7.44 -19.89 -1.89
N ASP A 192 8.73 -19.70 -1.67
CA ASP A 192 9.68 -19.33 -2.71
C ASP A 192 10.86 -20.28 -2.67
N VAL A 193 11.11 -21.00 -3.76
CA VAL A 193 12.26 -21.91 -3.85
C VAL A 193 13.40 -21.11 -4.45
N ILE A 194 14.32 -20.70 -3.58
CA ILE A 194 15.48 -19.87 -3.96
C ILE A 194 16.75 -20.69 -4.17
N ASP A 195 16.77 -21.92 -3.65
CA ASP A 195 17.91 -22.81 -3.65
C ASP A 195 17.50 -24.10 -4.36
N PHE A 196 17.86 -24.24 -5.64
CA PHE A 196 17.45 -25.40 -6.45
C PHE A 196 18.49 -26.52 -6.40
N PRO A 197 18.08 -27.80 -6.49
CA PRO A 197 19.00 -28.94 -6.64
C PRO A 197 19.63 -28.99 -8.04
N VAL A 198 20.51 -28.02 -8.34
CA VAL A 198 21.19 -27.92 -9.65
C VAL A 198 22.22 -29.06 -9.77
N GLY A 199 22.06 -29.91 -10.79
CA GLY A 199 23.00 -30.97 -11.13
C GLY A 199 22.54 -32.40 -10.80
N GLU A 200 21.36 -32.57 -10.18
CA GLU A 200 20.78 -33.90 -9.97
C GLU A 200 19.83 -34.29 -11.13
N PRO A 201 20.09 -35.40 -11.84
CA PRO A 201 19.19 -35.88 -12.89
C PRO A 201 17.92 -36.52 -12.28
N GLY A 202 16.87 -36.69 -13.10
CA GLY A 202 15.63 -37.36 -12.67
C GLY A 202 14.68 -36.40 -11.96
N ILE A 203 14.21 -36.79 -10.76
CA ILE A 203 13.11 -36.10 -10.08
C ILE A 203 13.37 -34.62 -9.79
N ALA A 204 14.64 -34.24 -9.54
CA ALA A 204 15.04 -32.86 -9.33
C ALA A 204 14.84 -32.00 -10.58
N ALA A 205 15.14 -32.53 -11.77
CA ALA A 205 14.90 -31.84 -13.03
C ALA A 205 13.41 -31.66 -13.31
N ASP A 206 12.61 -32.70 -13.08
CA ASP A 206 11.14 -32.64 -13.21
C ASP A 206 10.53 -31.61 -12.25
N PHE A 207 11.05 -31.53 -11.02
CA PHE A 207 10.65 -30.55 -10.02
C PHE A 207 10.96 -29.12 -10.47
N ILE A 208 12.18 -28.86 -10.96
CA ILE A 208 12.59 -27.52 -11.43
C ILE A 208 11.69 -27.08 -12.60
N GLU A 209 11.42 -27.98 -13.56
CA GLU A 209 10.51 -27.72 -14.68
C GLU A 209 9.12 -27.35 -14.16
N TRP A 210 8.54 -28.17 -13.28
CA TRP A 210 7.22 -27.93 -12.71
C TRP A 210 7.15 -26.60 -11.93
N TRP A 211 8.12 -26.33 -11.06
CA TRP A 211 8.17 -25.12 -10.23
C TRP A 211 8.22 -23.85 -11.09
N GLY A 212 8.97 -23.88 -12.19
CA GLY A 212 9.03 -22.81 -13.17
C GLY A 212 7.68 -22.49 -13.80
N ARG A 213 6.93 -23.53 -14.22
CA ARG A 213 5.59 -23.34 -14.80
C ARG A 213 4.59 -22.74 -13.82
N VAL A 214 4.56 -23.22 -12.58
CA VAL A 214 3.54 -22.81 -11.59
C VAL A 214 3.80 -21.42 -11.00
N ASN A 215 5.06 -20.97 -10.95
CA ASN A 215 5.41 -19.64 -10.44
C ASN A 215 5.59 -18.57 -11.52
N ASN A 216 5.81 -18.95 -12.78
CA ASN A 216 5.89 -18.04 -13.93
C ASN A 216 5.02 -18.54 -15.09
N PRO A 217 3.67 -18.42 -14.99
CA PRO A 217 2.76 -18.91 -16.04
C PRO A 217 2.94 -18.18 -17.39
N ALA A 218 3.59 -17.01 -17.39
CA ALA A 218 3.83 -16.18 -18.58
C ALA A 218 4.97 -16.65 -19.50
N GLN A 219 5.73 -17.70 -19.16
CA GLN A 219 6.86 -18.19 -19.96
C GLN A 219 6.61 -19.53 -20.68
N THR A 220 5.38 -20.06 -20.65
CA THR A 220 5.05 -21.38 -21.23
C THR A 220 4.40 -21.34 -22.62
N GLU A 221 4.23 -20.17 -23.23
CA GLU A 221 3.85 -20.04 -24.65
C GLU A 221 4.99 -19.38 -25.44
N SER A 222 5.89 -20.21 -25.99
CA SER A 222 6.90 -19.85 -26.99
C SER A 222 7.21 -21.08 -27.82
#